data_AF-A0AAD6M252-F1
#
_entry.id   AF-A0AAD6M252-F1
#
_cell.length_a   1.000
_cell.length_b   1.000
_cell.length_c   1.000
_cell.angle_alpha   90.00
_cell.angle_beta   90.00
_cell.angle_gamma   90.00
#
_symmetry.space_group_name_H-M   'P 1'
#
loop_
_entity.id
_entity.type
_entity.pdbx_description
1 polymer ?
#
loop_
_entity_poly.entity_id
_entity_poly.type
_entity_poly.pdbx_seq_one_letter_code
_entity_poly.pdbx_strand_id
1 'polypeptide(L)'
;MEPPTSLSTISHQLSDLMKKFLAFGPVSDFIHMLSDLIKKFMASDVMVHVVKWFKKQNVTAAVAVAVIGLLMICCCCKCLKKRRFRGRTMKAPGQDFLILRDDFEANPSEYFRNLRSL
;
A
#
# COMPACT_ATOMS: atom_id res chain seq x y z
N MET A 1 48.96 -5.43 -15.57
CA MET A 1 47.68 -4.79 -15.18
C MET A 1 46.66 -5.90 -15.08
N GLU A 2 46.34 -6.36 -13.87
CA GLU A 2 45.25 -7.32 -13.66
C GLU A 2 43.89 -6.62 -13.89
N PRO A 3 42.90 -7.33 -14.48
CA PRO A 3 41.60 -6.75 -14.81
C PRO A 3 40.77 -6.56 -13.52
N PRO A 4 39.86 -5.56 -13.46
CA PRO A 4 38.99 -5.40 -12.30
C PRO A 4 38.09 -6.63 -12.19
N THR A 5 38.24 -7.36 -11.08
CA THR A 5 37.41 -8.53 -10.76
C THR A 5 35.96 -8.08 -10.71
N SER A 6 35.15 -8.54 -11.65
CA SER A 6 33.73 -8.15 -11.73
C SER A 6 32.98 -8.53 -10.44
N LEU A 7 31.98 -7.72 -10.08
CA LEU A 7 31.13 -7.96 -8.89
C LEU A 7 30.49 -9.36 -8.89
N SER A 8 30.18 -9.90 -10.07
CA SER A 8 29.64 -11.25 -10.21
C SER A 8 30.61 -12.33 -9.74
N THR A 9 31.90 -12.17 -10.05
CA THR A 9 32.96 -13.10 -9.64
C THR A 9 33.13 -13.08 -8.11
N ILE A 10 33.13 -11.89 -7.50
CA ILE A 10 33.22 -11.72 -6.04
C ILE A 10 32.01 -12.33 -5.34
N SER A 11 30.80 -12.08 -5.85
CA SER A 11 29.56 -12.65 -5.31
C SER A 11 29.58 -14.18 -5.36
N HIS A 12 30.02 -14.76 -6.48
CA HIS A 12 30.10 -16.20 -6.62
C HIS A 12 31.12 -16.81 -5.64
N GLN A 13 32.30 -16.22 -5.51
CA GLN A 13 33.34 -16.65 -4.55
C GLN A 13 32.85 -16.58 -3.11
N LEU A 14 32.17 -15.49 -2.73
CA LEU A 14 31.60 -15.34 -1.40
C LEU A 14 30.53 -16.41 -1.12
N SER A 15 29.66 -16.70 -2.09
CA SER A 15 28.64 -17.75 -1.95
C SER A 15 29.26 -19.13 -1.78
N ASP A 16 30.36 -19.42 -2.48
CA ASP A 16 31.04 -20.70 -2.45
C ASP A 16 31.79 -20.90 -1.12
N LEU A 17 32.39 -19.83 -0.61
CA LEU A 17 33.01 -19.80 0.72
C LEU A 17 31.96 -19.98 1.82
N MET A 18 30.80 -19.32 1.72
CA MET A 18 29.69 -19.52 2.66
C MET A 18 29.21 -20.98 2.65
N LYS A 19 29.08 -21.60 1.47
CA LYS A 19 28.69 -23.03 1.38
C LYS A 19 29.72 -23.94 2.04
N LYS A 20 31.02 -23.71 1.82
CA LYS A 20 32.11 -24.47 2.45
C LYS A 20 32.14 -24.28 3.97
N PHE A 21 31.88 -23.06 4.43
CA PHE A 21 31.79 -22.75 5.85
C PHE A 21 30.58 -23.44 6.52
N LEU A 22 29.42 -23.45 5.85
CA LEU A 22 28.23 -24.16 6.34
C LEU A 22 28.41 -25.69 6.32
N ALA A 23 29.14 -26.23 5.33
CA ALA A 23 29.46 -27.65 5.22
C ALA A 23 30.60 -28.09 6.15
N PHE A 24 31.26 -27.15 6.83
CA PHE A 24 32.28 -27.46 7.82
C PHE A 24 31.62 -28.20 8.98
N GLY A 25 32.06 -29.45 9.23
CA GLY A 25 31.42 -30.36 10.19
C GLY A 25 31.02 -29.69 11.52
N PRO A 26 31.94 -29.01 12.22
CA PRO A 26 31.63 -28.32 13.47
C PRO A 26 30.53 -27.25 13.36
N VAL A 27 30.46 -26.51 12.25
CA VAL A 27 29.42 -25.50 12.00
C VAL A 27 28.09 -26.18 11.69
N SER A 28 28.10 -27.24 10.89
CA SER A 28 26.90 -28.03 10.59
C SER A 28 26.34 -28.66 11.86
N ASP A 29 27.18 -29.26 12.71
CA ASP A 29 26.78 -29.87 13.98
C ASP A 29 26.18 -28.84 14.93
N PHE A 30 26.78 -27.64 15.00
CA PHE A 30 26.23 -26.53 15.77
C PHE A 30 24.86 -26.07 15.24
N ILE A 31 24.69 -26.00 13.92
CA ILE A 31 23.41 -25.67 13.28
C ILE A 31 22.36 -26.75 13.59
N HIS A 32 22.72 -28.03 13.54
CA HIS A 32 21.83 -29.14 13.90
C HIS A 32 21.43 -29.09 15.38
N MET A 33 22.38 -28.84 16.28
CA MET A 33 22.12 -28.68 17.71
C MET A 33 21.18 -27.49 17.99
N LEU A 34 21.42 -26.35 17.34
CA LEU A 34 20.53 -25.18 17.41
C LEU A 34 19.12 -25.51 16.89
N SER A 35 19.04 -26.18 15.75
CA SER A 35 17.76 -26.60 15.16
C SER A 35 16.96 -27.50 16.10
N ASP A 36 17.62 -28.48 16.73
CA ASP A 36 16.97 -29.36 17.68
C ASP A 36 16.58 -28.66 18.97
N LEU A 37 17.38 -27.70 19.45
CA LEU A 37 17.02 -26.86 20.58
C LEU A 37 15.78 -25.99 20.27
N ILE A 38 15.74 -25.38 19.07
CA ILE A 38 14.60 -24.59 18.61
C ILE A 38 13.37 -25.48 18.49
N LYS A 39 13.47 -26.70 17.94
CA LYS A 39 12.33 -27.63 17.88
C LYS A 39 11.81 -27.98 19.27
N LYS A 40 12.70 -28.30 20.22
CA LYS A 40 12.31 -28.57 21.62
C LYS A 40 11.65 -27.36 22.27
N PHE A 41 12.18 -26.17 22.01
CA PHE A 41 11.60 -24.92 22.48
C PHE A 41 10.21 -24.70 21.90
N MET A 42 10.03 -24.86 20.59
CA MET A 42 8.73 -24.73 19.91
C MET A 42 7.72 -25.82 20.29
N ALA A 43 8.19 -27.00 20.66
CA ALA A 43 7.35 -28.10 21.16
C ALA A 43 6.96 -27.95 22.63
N SER A 44 7.54 -26.99 23.36
CA SER A 44 7.13 -26.72 24.74
C SER A 44 5.71 -26.15 24.78
N ASP A 45 4.92 -26.59 25.75
CA ASP A 45 3.54 -26.11 25.95
C ASP A 45 3.48 -24.58 25.99
N VAL A 46 4.43 -23.95 26.69
CA VAL A 46 4.52 -22.49 26.82
C VAL A 46 4.64 -21.80 25.46
N MET A 47 5.51 -22.29 24.57
CA MET A 47 5.68 -21.70 23.24
C MET A 47 4.47 -21.93 22.34
N VAL A 48 3.83 -23.10 22.43
CA VAL A 48 2.57 -23.35 21.71
C VAL A 48 1.50 -22.36 22.15
N HIS A 49 1.41 -22.08 23.45
CA HIS A 49 0.50 -21.06 23.99
C HIS A 49 0.84 -19.65 23.52
N VAL A 50 2.11 -19.25 23.52
CA VAL A 50 2.57 -17.94 23.05
C VAL A 50 2.29 -17.76 21.55
N VAL A 51 2.63 -18.75 20.71
CA VAL A 51 2.37 -18.71 19.27
C VAL A 51 0.88 -18.64 18.98
N LYS A 52 0.05 -19.42 19.70
CA LYS A 52 -1.41 -19.39 19.57
C LYS A 52 -1.98 -18.04 19.99
N TRP A 53 -1.45 -17.43 21.06
CA TRP A 53 -1.81 -16.09 21.50
C TRP A 53 -1.44 -15.03 20.45
N PHE A 54 -0.22 -15.08 19.89
CA PHE A 54 0.20 -14.19 18.80
C PHE A 54 -0.66 -14.33 17.55
N LYS A 55 -1.00 -15.56 17.15
CA LYS A 55 -1.89 -15.81 16.00
C LYS A 55 -3.27 -15.20 16.24
N LYS A 56 -3.83 -15.35 17.44
CA LYS A 56 -5.11 -14.75 17.83
C LYS A 56 -5.04 -13.21 17.80
N GLN A 57 -3.95 -12.63 18.29
CA GLN A 57 -3.75 -11.18 18.30
C GLN A 57 -3.59 -10.60 16.89
N ASN A 58 -2.83 -11.25 16.01
CA ASN A 58 -2.65 -10.84 14.62
C ASN A 58 -3.95 -10.91 13.82
N VAL A 59 -4.80 -11.91 14.06
CA VAL A 59 -6.14 -11.97 13.43
C VAL A 59 -6.98 -10.78 13.87
N THR A 60 -6.93 -10.42 15.15
CA THR A 60 -7.69 -9.28 15.69
C THR A 60 -7.19 -7.96 15.10
N ALA A 61 -5.87 -7.78 15.02
CA ALA A 61 -5.26 -6.59 14.41
C ALA A 61 -5.56 -6.49 12.90
N ALA A 62 -5.45 -7.60 12.16
CA ALA A 62 -5.76 -7.62 10.73
C ALA A 62 -7.24 -7.30 10.44
N VAL A 63 -8.17 -7.82 11.25
CA VAL A 63 -9.59 -7.50 11.15
C VAL A 63 -9.84 -6.02 11.46
N ALA A 64 -9.21 -5.46 12.50
CA ALA A 64 -9.34 -4.04 12.81
C ALA A 64 -8.85 -3.15 11.66
N VAL A 65 -7.69 -3.47 11.08
CA VAL A 65 -7.15 -2.75 9.91
C VAL A 65 -8.07 -2.89 8.70
N ALA A 66 -8.63 -4.08 8.45
CA ALA A 66 -9.56 -4.31 7.35
C ALA A 66 -10.86 -3.50 7.52
N VAL A 67 -11.41 -3.43 8.74
CA VAL A 67 -12.62 -2.63 9.04
C VAL A 67 -12.33 -1.15 8.86
N ILE A 68 -11.21 -0.64 9.37
CA ILE A 68 -10.80 0.76 9.19
C ILE A 68 -10.58 1.07 7.70
N GLY A 69 -9.88 0.19 6.98
CA GLY A 69 -9.68 0.31 5.54
C GLY A 69 -11.00 0.31 4.76
N LEU A 70 -11.94 -0.59 5.10
CA LEU A 70 -13.26 -0.64 4.48
C LEU A 70 -14.09 0.61 4.79
N LEU A 71 -14.04 1.12 6.03
CA LEU A 71 -14.68 2.38 6.40
C LEU A 71 -14.10 3.55 5.62
N MET A 72 -12.78 3.64 5.51
CA MET A 72 -12.10 4.70 4.74
C MET A 72 -12.44 4.61 3.25
N ILE A 73 -12.44 3.41 2.67
CA ILE A 73 -12.85 3.19 1.27
C ILE A 73 -14.33 3.54 1.07
N CYS A 74 -15.21 3.09 1.97
CA CYS A 74 -16.65 3.35 1.86
C CYS A 74 -16.99 4.84 2.01
N CYS A 75 -16.36 5.53 2.98
CA CYS A 75 -16.53 6.96 3.21
C CYS A 75 -15.92 7.79 2.06
N CYS A 76 -14.74 7.45 1.57
CA CYS A 76 -14.11 8.17 0.46
C CYS A 76 -14.84 7.95 -0.88
N CYS A 77 -15.33 6.74 -1.17
CA CYS A 77 -16.03 6.45 -2.43
C CYS A 77 -17.43 7.10 -2.51
N LYS A 78 -18.11 7.34 -1.37
CA LYS A 78 -19.40 8.04 -1.34
C LYS A 78 -19.27 9.57 -1.27
N CYS A 79 -18.15 10.09 -0.75
CA CYS A 79 -17.89 11.53 -0.73
C CYS A 79 -17.29 12.06 -2.04
N LEU A 80 -16.47 11.27 -2.77
CA LEU A 80 -15.89 11.73 -4.05
C LEU A 80 -16.89 11.76 -5.22
N LYS A 81 -18.02 11.03 -5.15
CA LYS A 81 -19.07 11.04 -6.19
C LYS A 81 -20.19 12.05 -5.95
N LYS A 82 -19.88 13.22 -5.40
CA LYS A 82 -20.76 14.39 -5.50
C LYS A 82 -19.99 15.59 -6.04
N ARG A 83 -19.61 15.54 -7.32
CA ARG A 83 -19.85 16.70 -8.19
C ARG A 83 -21.35 16.81 -8.43
N ARG A 84 -22.14 17.04 -7.37
CA ARG A 84 -23.43 17.68 -7.61
C ARG A 84 -23.06 19.09 -7.99
N PHE A 85 -23.14 19.39 -9.28
CA PHE A 85 -23.46 20.73 -9.75
C PHE A 85 -24.65 21.21 -8.92
N ARG A 86 -24.36 21.87 -7.81
CA ARG A 86 -25.32 22.56 -6.95
C ARG A 86 -24.96 24.04 -7.00
N GLY A 87 -24.61 24.51 -8.19
CA GLY A 87 -24.47 25.94 -8.45
C GLY A 87 -25.84 26.56 -8.41
N ARG A 88 -25.92 27.78 -7.91
CA ARG A 88 -27.15 28.57 -7.97
C ARG A 88 -27.48 28.78 -9.44
N THR A 89 -28.73 28.61 -9.83
CA THR A 89 -29.19 29.04 -11.15
C THR A 89 -29.60 30.50 -11.08
N MET A 90 -29.49 31.21 -12.20
CA MET A 90 -29.94 32.58 -12.34
C MET A 90 -30.57 32.79 -13.71
N LYS A 91 -31.40 33.83 -13.87
CA LYS A 91 -31.89 34.22 -15.19
C LYS A 91 -30.73 34.69 -16.07
N ALA A 92 -30.71 34.23 -17.30
CA ALA A 92 -29.71 34.59 -18.29
C ALA A 92 -29.88 36.07 -18.72
N PRO A 93 -28.82 36.90 -18.70
CA PRO A 93 -28.94 38.28 -19.19
C PRO A 93 -29.29 38.32 -20.68
N GLY A 94 -30.45 38.86 -21.04
CA GLY A 94 -30.90 38.98 -22.44
C GLY A 94 -31.59 37.76 -23.02
N GLN A 95 -31.85 36.71 -22.23
CA GLN A 95 -32.60 35.52 -22.65
C GLN A 95 -33.52 35.02 -21.52
N ASP A 96 -34.65 34.40 -21.86
CA ASP A 96 -35.68 33.98 -20.90
C ASP A 96 -35.50 32.57 -20.31
N PHE A 97 -34.26 32.06 -20.29
CA PHE A 97 -33.95 30.79 -19.63
C PHE A 97 -32.99 30.96 -18.44
N LEU A 98 -32.86 29.88 -17.66
CA LEU A 98 -31.98 29.84 -16.49
C LEU A 98 -30.62 29.26 -16.87
N ILE A 99 -29.55 29.91 -16.44
CA ILE A 99 -28.16 29.42 -16.55
C ILE A 99 -27.58 29.15 -15.17
N LEU A 100 -26.51 28.37 -15.12
CA LEU A 100 -25.75 28.22 -13.89
C LEU A 100 -24.98 29.51 -13.63
N ARG A 101 -25.16 30.07 -12.43
CA ARG A 101 -24.50 31.30 -12.00
C ARG A 101 -22.99 31.15 -11.96
N ASP A 102 -22.51 29.99 -11.48
CA ASP A 102 -21.09 29.72 -11.33
C ASP A 102 -20.37 29.74 -12.70
N ASP A 103 -20.98 29.18 -13.74
CA ASP A 103 -20.42 29.17 -15.10
C ASP A 103 -20.35 30.59 -15.68
N PHE A 104 -21.37 31.40 -15.44
CA PHE A 104 -21.39 32.81 -15.87
C PHE A 104 -20.37 33.67 -15.13
N GLU A 105 -20.24 33.51 -13.80
CA GLU A 105 -19.26 34.25 -13.00
C GLU A 105 -17.82 33.84 -13.33
N ALA A 106 -17.59 32.55 -13.67
CA ALA A 106 -16.29 32.06 -14.07
C ALA A 106 -15.83 32.62 -15.43
N ASN A 107 -16.74 32.75 -16.41
CA ASN A 107 -16.40 33.27 -17.72
C ASN A 107 -17.57 34.04 -18.38
N PRO A 108 -17.82 35.30 -17.98
CA PRO A 108 -18.94 36.07 -18.53
C PRO A 108 -18.75 36.39 -20.03
N SER A 109 -17.50 36.44 -20.50
CA SER A 109 -17.18 36.80 -21.88
C SER A 109 -17.65 35.74 -22.90
N GLU A 110 -17.60 34.47 -22.51
CA GLU A 110 -18.04 33.34 -23.34
C GLU A 110 -19.55 33.36 -23.57
N TYR A 111 -20.32 33.67 -22.53
CA TYR A 111 -21.77 33.86 -22.65
C TYR A 111 -22.14 34.92 -23.70
N PHE A 112 -21.54 36.12 -23.63
CA PHE A 112 -21.85 37.19 -24.59
C PHE A 112 -21.29 36.94 -25.99
N ARG A 113 -20.19 36.17 -26.13
CA ARG A 113 -19.70 35.74 -27.45
C ARG A 113 -20.69 34.81 -28.12
N ASN A 114 -21.18 33.81 -27.39
CA ASN A 114 -22.16 32.85 -27.90
C ASN A 114 -23.49 33.53 -28.26
N LEU A 115 -23.89 34.57 -27.51
CA LEU A 115 -25.06 35.38 -27.83
C LEU A 115 -24.93 36.16 -29.16
N ARG A 116 -23.72 36.61 -29.52
CA ARG A 116 -23.50 37.35 -30.78
C ARG A 116 -23.35 36.44 -32.00
N SER A 117 -23.11 35.15 -31.78
CA SER A 117 -23.04 34.15 -32.85
C SER A 117 -24.38 33.49 -33.18
N LEU A 118 -25.44 33.86 -32.45
CA LEU A 118 -26.83 33.45 -32.65
C LEU A 118 -27.58 34.52 -33.45
#